data_AF-A0A183F3J0-F1
#
_entry.id   AF-A0A183F3J0-F1
#
_cell.length_a   1.000
_cell.length_b   1.000
_cell.length_c   1.000
_cell.angle_alpha   90.00
_cell.angle_beta   90.00
_cell.angle_gamma   90.00
#
_symmetry.space_group_name_H-M   'P 1'
#
loop_
_entity.id
_entity.type
_entity.pdbx_description
1 polymer ?
#
loop_
_entity_poly.entity_id
_entity_poly.type
_entity_poly.pdbx_seq_one_letter_code
_entity_poly.pdbx_strand_id
1 'polypeptide(L)'
;MDHFIYGRRFAEVDEVTAVVHDFIRSKPTKFYGDITHSVHEKRKKLIGNNVNFFVKVPEKCIIGEEGRGFFYQMLQFQDERLVAAAVLLEPLQRCISLTADYARDRKIFGSTVLEQQTVQFTLAELQSELEAVRALLYRAVLSRLHGDDVTLLASMAKLKAGRLARVVTDSCLQFWGGNGFTWDNPVCRMHRDLRLHSVGAGADEVMLSIICKYMGIAPPKPRF
;
A
#
# COMPACT_ATOMS: atom_id res chain seq x y z
N MET A 1 40.93 21.97 -16.05
CA MET A 1 40.61 20.53 -16.13
C MET A 1 39.15 20.39 -15.75
N ASP A 2 38.30 20.67 -16.72
CA ASP A 2 36.85 20.49 -16.64
C ASP A 2 36.51 19.11 -17.16
N HIS A 3 35.71 18.35 -16.42
CA HIS A 3 34.66 17.46 -16.93
C HIS A 3 33.92 16.81 -15.75
N PHE A 4 32.91 17.54 -15.26
CA PHE A 4 31.85 17.01 -14.42
C PHE A 4 30.85 16.28 -15.33
N ILE A 5 30.76 14.95 -15.20
CA ILE A 5 29.72 14.14 -15.86
C ILE A 5 28.46 14.20 -14.98
N TYR A 6 27.61 15.21 -15.22
CA TYR A 6 26.23 15.23 -14.76
C TYR A 6 25.38 15.74 -15.93
N GLY A 7 25.00 14.82 -16.81
CA GLY A 7 24.34 15.17 -18.06
C GLY A 7 23.65 13.97 -18.69
N ARG A 8 22.73 13.33 -17.95
CA ARG A 8 21.60 12.54 -18.48
C ARG A 8 20.71 12.09 -17.31
N ARG A 9 19.40 12.27 -17.46
CA ARG A 9 18.27 11.67 -16.70
C ARG A 9 17.89 12.29 -15.34
N PHE A 10 17.37 13.52 -15.38
CA PHE A 10 16.28 13.91 -14.46
C PHE A 10 14.89 13.75 -15.12
N ALA A 11 14.79 13.79 -16.46
CA ALA A 11 13.54 13.61 -17.20
C ALA A 11 12.91 12.19 -17.08
N GLU A 12 13.73 11.15 -16.84
CA GLU A 12 13.21 9.77 -16.72
C GLU A 12 12.43 9.53 -15.42
N VAL A 13 12.73 10.27 -14.34
CA VAL A 13 12.04 10.09 -13.05
C VAL A 13 10.60 10.59 -13.14
N ASP A 14 10.39 11.73 -13.81
CA ASP A 14 9.05 12.29 -14.04
C ASP A 14 8.21 11.41 -14.98
N GLU A 15 8.83 10.81 -16.01
CA GLU A 15 8.16 9.84 -16.87
C GLU A 15 7.79 8.56 -16.12
N VAL A 16 8.69 8.01 -15.28
CA VAL A 16 8.39 6.81 -14.47
C VAL A 16 7.27 7.10 -13.48
N THR A 17 7.30 8.26 -12.81
CA THR A 17 6.24 8.67 -11.89
C THR A 17 4.91 8.86 -12.62
N ALA A 18 4.90 9.53 -13.78
CA ALA A 18 3.70 9.68 -14.61
C ALA A 18 3.16 8.32 -15.07
N VAL A 19 4.03 7.42 -15.53
CA VAL A 19 3.68 6.07 -15.96
C VAL A 19 3.13 5.22 -14.82
N VAL A 20 3.67 5.35 -13.60
CA VAL A 20 3.14 4.66 -12.41
C VAL A 20 1.77 5.23 -12.04
N HIS A 21 1.61 6.56 -12.07
CA HIS A 21 0.32 7.19 -11.82
C HIS A 21 -0.73 6.81 -12.88
N ASP A 22 -0.33 6.73 -14.14
CA ASP A 22 -1.19 6.30 -15.25
C ASP A 22 -1.48 4.81 -15.17
N PHE A 23 -0.54 3.96 -14.76
CA PHE A 23 -0.80 2.55 -14.47
C PHE A 23 -1.87 2.40 -13.39
N ILE A 24 -1.81 3.19 -12.31
CA ILE A 24 -2.83 3.16 -11.24
C ILE A 24 -4.17 3.68 -11.76
N ARG A 25 -4.19 4.78 -12.52
CA ARG A 25 -5.42 5.41 -13.06
C ARG A 25 -6.08 4.60 -14.18
N SER A 26 -5.28 3.93 -15.00
CA SER A 26 -5.75 3.19 -16.18
C SER A 26 -6.34 1.83 -15.86
N LYS A 27 -6.13 1.30 -14.65
CA LYS A 27 -6.80 0.07 -14.21
C LYS A 27 -8.27 0.41 -13.93
N PRO A 28 -9.20 -0.03 -14.78
CA PRO A 28 -10.60 0.23 -14.54
C PRO A 28 -11.01 -0.48 -13.24
N THR A 29 -11.54 0.26 -12.27
CA THR A 29 -12.49 -0.26 -11.29
C THR A 29 -13.81 -0.58 -11.99
N LYS A 30 -13.78 -1.46 -12.99
CA LYS A 30 -14.99 -2.02 -13.57
C LYS A 30 -15.47 -3.11 -12.60
N PHE A 31 -16.18 -2.69 -11.56
CA PHE A 31 -17.17 -3.54 -10.91
C PHE A 31 -18.25 -3.82 -11.97
N TYR A 32 -18.14 -4.97 -12.64
CA TYR A 32 -19.16 -5.44 -13.56
C TYR A 32 -20.34 -5.99 -12.74
N GLY A 33 -21.43 -5.24 -12.71
CA GLY A 33 -22.75 -5.70 -12.27
C GLY A 33 -23.35 -4.86 -11.15
N ASP A 34 -24.55 -4.34 -11.38
CA ASP A 34 -25.42 -3.78 -10.35
C ASP A 34 -25.67 -4.83 -9.26
N ILE A 35 -24.93 -4.73 -8.16
CA ILE A 35 -25.24 -5.43 -6.92
C ILE A 35 -25.97 -4.42 -6.04
N THR A 36 -27.30 -4.45 -6.09
CA THR A 36 -28.12 -3.70 -5.13
C THR A 36 -27.84 -4.23 -3.72
N HIS A 37 -27.22 -3.41 -2.88
CA HIS A 37 -27.10 -3.67 -1.46
C HIS A 37 -28.49 -3.63 -0.82
N SER A 38 -29.07 -4.79 -0.48
CA SER A 38 -30.20 -4.81 0.46
C SER A 38 -29.66 -4.62 1.88
N VAL A 39 -29.85 -3.43 2.45
CA VAL A 39 -29.66 -3.21 3.88
C VAL A 39 -30.78 -3.99 4.58
N HIS A 40 -30.47 -5.16 5.13
CA HIS A 40 -31.39 -5.88 6.01
C HIS A 40 -31.07 -5.64 7.48
N GLU A 41 -32.16 -5.27 8.13
CA GLU A 41 -32.44 -4.91 9.51
C GLU A 41 -31.63 -5.64 10.61
N LYS A 42 -31.27 -4.85 11.63
CA LYS A 42 -30.68 -5.17 12.94
C LYS A 42 -30.64 -6.66 13.31
N ARG A 43 -29.56 -7.36 12.94
CA ARG A 43 -29.02 -8.50 13.71
C ARG A 43 -27.57 -8.21 14.11
N LYS A 44 -27.23 -8.53 15.36
CA LYS A 44 -25.98 -8.21 16.06
C LYS A 44 -24.75 -8.17 15.13
N LYS A 45 -24.10 -7.00 15.09
CA LYS A 45 -22.91 -6.63 14.29
C LYS A 45 -21.86 -7.75 14.19
N LEU A 46 -21.90 -8.48 13.07
CA LEU A 46 -20.67 -8.85 12.37
C LEU A 46 -20.41 -7.71 11.38
N ILE A 47 -19.32 -6.98 11.57
CA ILE A 47 -18.91 -5.90 10.68
C ILE A 47 -18.30 -6.57 9.44
N GLY A 48 -19.17 -7.00 8.53
CA GLY A 48 -18.83 -7.58 7.24
C GLY A 48 -20.09 -7.60 6.39
N ASN A 49 -20.04 -6.99 5.20
CA ASN A 49 -21.13 -7.05 4.25
C ASN A 49 -21.14 -8.47 3.65
N ASN A 50 -21.96 -9.37 4.18
CA ASN A 50 -22.22 -10.65 3.54
C ASN A 50 -23.09 -10.39 2.29
N VAL A 51 -22.59 -10.82 1.12
CA VAL A 51 -23.34 -10.74 -0.15
C VAL A 51 -23.71 -12.15 -0.57
N ASN A 52 -25.01 -12.44 -0.63
CA ASN A 52 -25.53 -13.70 -1.16
C ASN A 52 -26.02 -13.47 -2.59
N PHE A 53 -25.53 -14.27 -3.54
CA PHE A 53 -25.94 -14.18 -4.93
C PHE A 53 -27.03 -15.21 -5.25
N PHE A 54 -28.24 -14.76 -5.55
CA PHE A 54 -29.35 -15.58 -6.06
C PHE A 54 -29.77 -15.09 -7.45
N VAL A 55 -28.81 -15.03 -8.38
CA VAL A 55 -29.00 -14.46 -9.72
C VAL A 55 -28.56 -15.45 -10.79
N LYS A 56 -29.31 -15.50 -11.90
CA LYS A 56 -28.91 -16.24 -13.11
C LYS A 56 -27.99 -15.35 -13.94
N VAL A 57 -26.79 -15.82 -14.25
CA VAL A 57 -25.81 -15.10 -15.05
C VAL A 57 -25.71 -15.75 -16.44
N PRO A 58 -25.96 -15.02 -17.54
CA PRO A 58 -25.79 -15.56 -18.89
C PRO A 58 -24.34 -15.96 -19.20
N GLU A 59 -24.14 -17.00 -20.02
CA GLU A 59 -22.82 -17.51 -20.42
C GLU A 59 -21.92 -16.44 -21.07
N LYS A 60 -22.53 -15.50 -21.83
CA LYS A 60 -21.82 -14.35 -22.43
C LYS A 60 -21.13 -13.42 -21.41
N CYS A 61 -21.44 -13.55 -20.12
CA CYS A 61 -20.82 -12.78 -19.05
C CYS A 61 -19.59 -13.47 -18.45
N ILE A 62 -19.22 -14.67 -18.92
CA ILE A 62 -17.98 -15.33 -18.51
C ILE A 62 -16.79 -14.47 -18.94
N ILE A 63 -15.89 -14.20 -18.00
CA ILE A 63 -14.65 -13.48 -18.25
C ILE A 63 -13.58 -14.49 -18.66
N GLY A 64 -13.17 -14.44 -19.93
CA GLY A 64 -12.23 -15.39 -20.49
C GLY A 64 -12.86 -16.77 -20.69
N GLU A 65 -12.13 -17.82 -20.32
CA GLU A 65 -12.56 -19.22 -20.48
C GLU A 65 -13.21 -19.79 -19.21
N GLU A 66 -14.23 -20.64 -19.38
CA GLU A 66 -14.85 -21.37 -18.29
C GLU A 66 -13.82 -22.24 -17.52
N GLY A 67 -13.93 -22.27 -16.19
CA GLY A 67 -13.00 -23.01 -15.33
C GLY A 67 -11.64 -22.35 -15.12
N ARG A 68 -11.33 -21.24 -15.79
CA ARG A 68 -10.04 -20.52 -15.68
C ARG A 68 -10.06 -19.34 -14.71
N GLY A 69 -11.16 -19.13 -14.00
CA GLY A 69 -11.34 -18.00 -13.06
C GLY A 69 -10.23 -17.88 -12.00
N PHE A 70 -9.80 -19.00 -11.39
CA PHE A 70 -8.70 -18.97 -10.42
C PHE A 70 -7.38 -18.50 -11.03
N PHE A 71 -7.08 -18.93 -12.25
CA PHE A 71 -5.86 -18.54 -12.96
C PHE A 71 -5.87 -17.04 -13.27
N TYR A 72 -6.97 -16.51 -13.81
CA TYR A 72 -7.12 -15.07 -14.06
C TYR A 72 -7.05 -14.26 -12.77
N GLN A 73 -7.63 -14.77 -11.67
CA GLN A 73 -7.54 -14.12 -10.36
C GLN A 73 -6.09 -14.04 -9.86
N MET A 74 -5.29 -15.10 -10.04
CA MET A 74 -3.88 -15.08 -9.64
C MET A 74 -3.07 -14.05 -10.44
N LEU A 75 -3.36 -13.85 -11.72
CA LEU A 75 -2.74 -12.81 -12.54
C LEU A 75 -3.15 -11.41 -12.05
N GLN A 76 -4.45 -11.20 -11.79
CA GLN A 76 -4.98 -9.92 -11.31
C GLN A 76 -4.43 -9.53 -9.93
N PHE A 77 -4.14 -10.50 -9.06
CA PHE A 77 -3.55 -10.23 -7.75
C PHE A 77 -2.15 -9.61 -7.80
N GLN A 78 -1.39 -9.79 -8.88
CA GLN A 78 -0.11 -9.10 -9.02
C GLN A 78 -0.32 -7.59 -9.13
N ASP A 79 -1.26 -7.17 -9.98
CA ASP A 79 -1.61 -5.77 -10.17
C ASP A 79 -2.23 -5.18 -8.90
N GLU A 80 -3.10 -5.94 -8.21
CA GLU A 80 -3.71 -5.50 -6.94
C GLU A 80 -2.67 -5.23 -5.85
N ARG A 81 -1.62 -6.07 -5.74
CA ARG A 81 -0.53 -5.87 -4.76
C ARG A 81 0.27 -4.61 -5.05
N LEU A 82 0.53 -4.32 -6.32
CA LEU A 82 1.23 -3.09 -6.72
C LEU A 82 0.38 -1.86 -6.38
N VAL A 83 -0.92 -1.89 -6.71
CA VAL A 83 -1.85 -0.81 -6.35
C VAL A 83 -1.93 -0.64 -4.83
N ALA A 84 -2.02 -1.73 -4.07
CA ALA A 84 -2.07 -1.69 -2.60
C ALA A 84 -0.82 -1.05 -1.97
N ALA A 85 0.37 -1.22 -2.59
CA ALA A 85 1.57 -0.51 -2.16
C ALA A 85 1.55 0.96 -2.60
N ALA A 86 1.06 1.24 -3.81
CA ALA A 86 1.05 2.59 -4.38
C ALA A 86 0.13 3.56 -3.63
N VAL A 87 -1.07 3.11 -3.25
CA VAL A 87 -2.06 3.94 -2.52
C VAL A 87 -1.59 4.36 -1.13
N LEU A 88 -0.51 3.77 -0.61
CA LEU A 88 0.09 4.15 0.66
C LEU A 88 1.12 5.29 0.54
N LEU A 89 1.69 5.55 -0.63
CA LEU A 89 2.80 6.49 -0.72
C LEU A 89 2.42 7.91 -0.30
N GLU A 90 1.32 8.45 -0.82
CA GLU A 90 0.87 9.81 -0.48
C GLU A 90 0.36 9.90 0.98
N PRO A 91 -0.48 8.97 1.49
CA PRO A 91 -0.90 9.03 2.88
C PRO A 91 0.27 8.98 3.85
N LEU A 92 1.29 8.16 3.61
CA LEU A 92 2.44 8.12 4.50
C LEU A 92 3.28 9.39 4.43
N GLN A 93 3.49 9.95 3.23
CA GLN A 93 4.15 11.25 3.07
C GLN A 93 3.41 12.33 3.85
N ARG A 94 2.07 12.37 3.70
CA ARG A 94 1.21 13.34 4.38
C ARG A 94 1.23 13.17 5.89
N CYS A 95 1.28 11.93 6.40
CA CYS A 95 1.37 11.65 7.84
C CYS A 95 2.65 12.25 8.43
N ILE A 96 3.79 12.08 7.75
CA ILE A 96 5.08 12.65 8.14
C ILE A 96 5.01 14.18 8.11
N SER A 97 4.53 14.77 7.01
CA SER A 97 4.44 16.23 6.85
C SER A 97 3.53 16.89 7.90
N LEU A 98 2.31 16.36 8.10
CA LEU A 98 1.38 16.88 9.13
C LEU A 98 2.00 16.84 10.53
N THR A 99 2.75 15.78 10.82
CA THR A 99 3.41 15.62 12.13
C THR A 99 4.58 16.58 12.30
N ALA A 100 5.37 16.80 11.24
CA ALA A 100 6.43 17.80 11.24
C ALA A 100 5.88 19.21 11.46
N ASP A 101 4.76 19.55 10.80
CA ASP A 101 4.08 20.84 10.94
C ASP A 101 3.56 21.03 12.37
N TYR A 102 2.85 20.04 12.90
CA TYR A 102 2.38 20.08 14.29
C TYR A 102 3.53 20.21 15.30
N ALA A 103 4.62 19.45 15.10
CA ALA A 103 5.78 19.50 15.97
C ALA A 103 6.49 20.87 15.92
N ARG A 104 6.43 21.56 14.78
CA ARG A 104 6.99 22.91 14.61
C ARG A 104 6.23 23.95 15.42
N ASP A 105 4.91 23.82 15.49
CA ASP A 105 4.05 24.79 16.19
C ASP A 105 3.94 24.50 17.69
N ARG A 106 4.03 23.21 18.09
CA ARG A 106 3.88 22.79 19.48
C ARG A 106 5.13 23.12 20.30
N LYS A 107 4.96 23.95 21.33
CA LYS A 107 6.04 24.30 22.27
C LYS A 107 5.95 23.51 23.57
N ILE A 108 7.08 22.93 24.00
CA ILE A 108 7.27 22.28 25.29
C ILE A 108 8.68 22.59 25.81
N PHE A 109 8.87 22.65 27.13
CA PHE A 109 10.20 22.87 27.73
C PHE A 109 10.99 24.07 27.17
N GLY A 110 10.30 25.12 26.71
CA GLY A 110 10.91 26.34 26.19
C GLY A 110 11.30 26.32 24.71
N SER A 111 11.15 25.20 24.01
CA SER A 111 11.43 25.05 22.57
C SER A 111 10.26 24.39 21.84
N THR A 112 10.31 24.29 20.53
CA THR A 112 9.35 23.50 19.75
C THR A 112 9.65 22.01 19.91
N VAL A 113 8.63 21.16 19.75
CA VAL A 113 8.83 19.69 19.71
C VAL A 113 9.75 19.30 18.56
N LEU A 114 9.67 20.01 17.42
CA LEU A 114 10.53 19.75 16.27
C LEU A 114 12.01 20.04 16.54
N GLU A 115 12.36 20.88 17.52
CA GLU A 115 13.76 21.12 17.91
C GLU A 115 14.37 19.96 18.72
N GLN A 116 13.55 19.00 19.16
CA GLN A 116 14.06 17.78 19.79
C GLN A 116 14.67 16.88 18.71
N GLN A 117 15.97 16.61 18.82
CA GLN A 117 16.72 15.83 17.84
C GLN A 117 16.12 14.44 17.56
N THR A 118 15.55 13.80 18.59
CA THR A 118 14.85 12.51 18.45
C THR A 118 13.68 12.60 17.46
N VAL A 119 12.90 13.69 17.50
CA VAL A 119 11.79 13.94 16.58
C VAL A 119 12.31 14.11 15.15
N GLN A 120 13.36 14.92 14.97
CA GLN A 120 13.96 15.16 13.66
C GLN A 120 14.50 13.87 13.04
N PHE A 121 15.24 13.09 13.82
CA PHE A 121 15.84 11.85 13.38
C PHE A 121 14.79 10.81 13.02
N THR A 122 13.77 10.63 13.86
CA THR A 122 12.66 9.73 13.52
C THR A 122 11.95 10.15 12.24
N LEU A 123 11.61 11.43 12.06
CA LEU A 123 10.95 11.89 10.83
C LEU A 123 11.84 11.68 9.59
N ALA A 124 13.16 11.90 9.70
CA ALA A 124 14.11 11.66 8.62
C ALA A 124 14.25 10.17 8.27
N GLU A 125 14.28 9.28 9.26
CA GLU A 125 14.30 7.83 9.06
C GLU A 125 13.00 7.33 8.40
N LEU A 126 11.84 7.81 8.86
CA LEU A 126 10.54 7.47 8.27
C LEU A 126 10.45 7.91 6.80
N GLN A 127 10.95 9.11 6.49
CA GLN A 127 11.02 9.59 5.10
C GLN A 127 11.93 8.69 4.26
N SER A 128 13.06 8.27 4.80
CA SER A 128 14.02 7.41 4.10
C SER A 128 13.43 6.02 3.80
N GLU A 129 12.73 5.42 4.76
CA GLU A 129 12.02 4.14 4.53
C GLU A 129 10.89 4.30 3.49
N LEU A 130 10.18 5.44 3.48
CA LEU A 130 9.16 5.72 2.47
C LEU A 130 9.77 5.77 1.06
N GLU A 131 10.93 6.39 0.90
CA GLU A 131 11.65 6.38 -0.38
C GLU A 131 12.13 4.99 -0.80
N ALA A 132 12.58 4.16 0.15
CA ALA A 132 12.94 2.78 -0.14
C ALA A 132 11.73 1.97 -0.68
N VAL A 133 10.54 2.17 -0.10
CA VAL A 133 9.30 1.56 -0.60
C VAL A 133 8.92 2.11 -1.97
N ARG A 134 9.06 3.42 -2.20
CA ARG A 134 8.78 4.06 -3.49
C ARG A 134 9.68 3.48 -4.60
N ALA A 135 10.98 3.36 -4.35
CA ALA A 135 11.93 2.80 -5.29
C ALA A 135 11.61 1.33 -5.62
N LEU A 136 11.29 0.51 -4.60
CA LEU A 136 10.89 -0.88 -4.79
C LEU A 136 9.62 -1.01 -5.64
N LEU A 137 8.60 -0.17 -5.37
CA LEU A 137 7.37 -0.14 -6.14
C LEU A 137 7.63 0.25 -7.59
N TYR A 138 8.38 1.32 -7.83
CA TYR A 138 8.65 1.81 -9.18
C TYR A 138 9.40 0.77 -10.01
N ARG A 139 10.40 0.10 -9.41
CA ARG A 139 11.07 -1.04 -10.04
C ARG A 139 10.08 -2.14 -10.41
N ALA A 140 9.17 -2.49 -9.51
CA ALA A 140 8.17 -3.53 -9.76
C ALA A 140 7.20 -3.13 -10.89
N VAL A 141 6.75 -1.88 -10.93
CA VAL A 141 5.85 -1.39 -11.98
C VAL A 141 6.55 -1.35 -13.34
N LEU A 142 7.80 -0.91 -13.40
CA LEU A 142 8.57 -0.89 -14.65
C LEU A 142 8.76 -2.29 -15.23
N SER A 143 9.16 -3.26 -14.40
CA SER A 143 9.21 -4.67 -14.81
C SER A 143 7.85 -5.18 -15.30
N ARG A 144 6.76 -4.78 -14.63
CA ARG A 144 5.39 -5.19 -15.03
C ARG A 144 5.04 -4.69 -16.42
N LEU A 145 5.43 -3.45 -16.74
CA LEU A 145 5.17 -2.81 -18.04
C LEU A 145 6.01 -3.43 -19.16
N HIS A 146 7.20 -3.93 -18.86
CA HIS A 146 8.02 -4.69 -19.81
C HIS A 146 7.52 -6.12 -20.03
N GLY A 147 6.51 -6.56 -19.27
CA GLY A 147 5.94 -7.90 -19.39
C GLY A 147 6.63 -8.98 -18.55
N ASP A 148 7.52 -8.59 -17.64
CA ASP A 148 8.21 -9.51 -16.75
C ASP A 148 7.27 -10.11 -15.68
N ASP A 149 7.61 -11.29 -15.13
CA ASP A 149 6.98 -11.78 -13.90
C ASP A 149 7.41 -10.95 -12.70
N VAL A 150 6.46 -10.19 -12.16
CA VAL A 150 6.68 -9.30 -11.01
C VAL A 150 6.17 -9.88 -9.70
N THR A 151 5.75 -11.14 -9.65
CA THR A 151 5.16 -11.75 -8.45
C THR A 151 6.02 -11.54 -7.21
N LEU A 152 7.34 -11.75 -7.32
CA LEU A 152 8.28 -11.52 -6.23
C LEU A 152 8.31 -10.04 -5.80
N LEU A 153 8.54 -9.12 -6.75
CA LEU A 153 8.68 -7.69 -6.48
C LEU A 153 7.37 -7.09 -5.95
N ALA A 154 6.22 -7.48 -6.50
CA ALA A 154 4.90 -7.04 -6.05
C ALA A 154 4.61 -7.53 -4.63
N SER A 155 4.97 -8.77 -4.29
CA SER A 155 4.83 -9.30 -2.92
C SER A 155 5.75 -8.58 -1.92
N MET A 156 6.99 -8.29 -2.30
CA MET A 156 7.91 -7.50 -1.47
C MET A 156 7.40 -6.06 -1.26
N ALA A 157 6.93 -5.41 -2.33
CA ALA A 157 6.40 -4.04 -2.28
C ALA A 157 5.17 -3.96 -1.36
N LYS A 158 4.18 -4.84 -1.55
CA LYS A 158 2.97 -4.89 -0.71
C LYS A 158 3.32 -5.13 0.76
N LEU A 159 4.22 -6.08 1.04
CA LEU A 159 4.65 -6.40 2.40
C LEU A 159 5.33 -5.21 3.07
N LYS A 160 6.32 -4.61 2.39
CA LYS A 160 7.09 -3.49 2.95
C LYS A 160 6.22 -2.25 3.13
N ALA A 161 5.34 -1.92 2.16
CA ALA A 161 4.43 -0.80 2.27
C ALA A 161 3.45 -0.95 3.44
N GLY A 162 2.80 -2.12 3.56
CA GLY A 162 1.85 -2.39 4.66
C GLY A 162 2.50 -2.32 6.05
N ARG A 163 3.72 -2.87 6.19
CA ARG A 163 4.49 -2.77 7.44
C ARG A 163 4.93 -1.35 7.74
N LEU A 164 5.42 -0.62 6.72
CA LEU A 164 5.84 0.77 6.89
C LEU A 164 4.67 1.65 7.32
N ALA A 165 3.47 1.41 6.79
CA ALA A 165 2.29 2.18 7.18
C ALA A 165 1.99 2.10 8.68
N ARG A 166 2.21 0.94 9.29
CA ARG A 166 2.10 0.78 10.75
C ARG A 166 3.16 1.60 11.48
N VAL A 167 4.42 1.51 11.05
CA VAL A 167 5.54 2.19 11.71
C VAL A 167 5.39 3.71 11.62
N VAL A 168 5.14 4.25 10.41
CA VAL A 168 4.98 5.69 10.19
C VAL A 168 3.84 6.25 11.02
N THR A 169 2.65 5.65 10.94
CA THR A 169 1.48 6.19 11.63
C THR A 169 1.60 6.09 13.15
N ASP A 170 2.16 5.00 13.68
CA ASP A 170 2.40 4.82 15.11
C ASP A 170 3.45 5.80 15.66
N SER A 171 4.59 5.91 14.97
CA SER A 171 5.68 6.83 15.35
C SER A 171 5.23 8.30 15.27
N CYS A 172 4.48 8.65 14.21
CA CYS A 172 3.93 9.99 14.10
C CYS A 172 2.95 10.30 15.23
N LEU A 173 2.01 9.39 15.51
CA LEU A 173 0.99 9.55 16.57
C LEU A 173 1.63 9.86 17.92
N GLN A 174 2.78 9.25 18.24
CA GLN A 174 3.53 9.52 19.47
C GLN A 174 3.90 11.01 19.64
N PHE A 175 4.26 11.71 18.56
CA PHE A 175 4.62 13.14 18.61
C PHE A 175 3.40 14.06 18.79
N TRP A 176 2.20 13.58 18.46
CA TRP A 176 0.95 14.27 18.76
C TRP A 176 0.57 14.20 20.25
N GLY A 177 1.16 13.27 21.01
CA GLY A 177 0.86 13.08 22.43
C GLY A 177 -0.61 12.74 22.65
N GLY A 178 -1.23 13.30 23.71
CA GLY A 178 -2.65 13.06 24.00
C GLY A 178 -3.61 13.46 22.87
N ASN A 179 -3.27 14.49 22.09
CA ASN A 179 -4.05 14.89 20.91
C ASN A 179 -4.05 13.78 19.84
N GLY A 180 -2.95 13.03 19.71
CA GLY A 180 -2.88 11.90 18.79
C GLY A 180 -3.88 10.77 19.07
N PHE A 181 -4.49 10.77 20.25
CA PHE A 181 -5.48 9.77 20.65
C PHE A 181 -6.94 10.25 20.50
N THR A 182 -7.18 11.46 20.00
CA THR A 182 -8.53 11.99 19.80
C THR A 182 -9.10 11.61 18.44
N TRP A 183 -10.43 11.54 18.32
CA TRP A 183 -11.10 11.04 17.12
C TRP A 183 -11.01 11.99 15.91
N ASP A 184 -10.89 13.29 16.20
CA ASP A 184 -10.74 14.37 15.23
C ASP A 184 -9.30 14.47 14.68
N ASN A 185 -8.33 13.84 15.33
CA ASN A 185 -6.94 13.89 14.89
C ASN A 185 -6.75 13.10 13.57
N PRO A 186 -6.17 13.72 12.53
CA PRO A 186 -5.99 13.07 11.22
C PRO A 186 -5.02 11.88 11.29
N VAL A 187 -3.95 11.96 12.08
CA VAL A 187 -2.98 10.87 12.22
C VAL A 187 -3.59 9.68 12.96
N CYS A 188 -4.44 9.91 13.97
CA CYS A 188 -5.22 8.86 14.62
C CYS A 188 -6.10 8.08 13.62
N ARG A 189 -6.81 8.82 12.75
CA ARG A 189 -7.62 8.22 11.68
C ARG A 189 -6.75 7.39 10.73
N MET A 190 -5.63 7.96 10.27
CA MET A 190 -4.70 7.28 9.36
C MET A 190 -4.14 6.00 9.98
N HIS A 191 -3.77 6.01 11.27
CA HIS A 191 -3.29 4.81 11.97
C HIS A 191 -4.31 3.66 11.91
N ARG A 192 -5.58 3.96 12.18
CA ARG A 192 -6.67 2.98 12.14
C ARG A 192 -6.95 2.49 10.72
N ASP A 193 -7.03 3.41 9.75
CA ASP A 193 -7.45 3.09 8.38
C ASP A 193 -6.32 2.34 7.63
N LEU A 194 -5.07 2.78 7.79
CA LEU A 194 -3.94 2.19 7.08
C LEU A 194 -3.51 0.83 7.65
N ARG A 195 -3.90 0.50 8.89
CA ARG A 195 -3.66 -0.82 9.49
C ARG A 195 -4.19 -1.98 8.64
N LEU A 196 -5.24 -1.75 7.85
CA LEU A 196 -5.82 -2.75 6.95
C LEU A 196 -4.82 -3.27 5.92
N HIS A 197 -3.80 -2.51 5.52
CA HIS A 197 -2.91 -2.87 4.42
C HIS A 197 -1.98 -4.06 4.71
N SER A 198 -1.77 -4.40 5.99
CA SER A 198 -1.10 -5.67 6.37
C SER A 198 -2.02 -6.91 6.25
N VAL A 199 -3.30 -6.73 5.94
CA VAL A 199 -4.31 -7.80 5.91
C VAL A 199 -4.99 -7.89 4.54
N GLY A 200 -5.50 -6.77 4.03
CA GLY A 200 -6.15 -6.68 2.71
C GLY A 200 -5.18 -6.98 1.56
N ALA A 201 -5.72 -7.37 0.41
CA ALA A 201 -4.96 -7.77 -0.79
C ALA A 201 -3.92 -8.90 -0.53
N GLY A 202 -4.16 -9.71 0.51
CA GLY A 202 -3.32 -10.81 0.98
C GLY A 202 -2.50 -10.41 2.20
N ALA A 203 -2.64 -11.16 3.30
CA ALA A 203 -1.95 -10.88 4.56
C ALA A 203 -0.42 -10.92 4.42
N ASP A 204 0.29 -10.29 5.37
CA ASP A 204 1.76 -10.25 5.37
C ASP A 204 2.38 -11.66 5.32
N GLU A 205 1.78 -12.63 6.00
CA GLU A 205 2.22 -14.04 6.01
C GLU A 205 2.06 -14.70 4.64
N VAL A 206 1.05 -14.29 3.87
CA VAL A 206 0.86 -14.76 2.49
C VAL A 206 1.96 -14.19 1.60
N MET A 207 2.32 -12.91 1.77
CA MET A 207 3.42 -12.31 1.00
C MET A 207 4.75 -12.98 1.35
N LEU A 208 5.01 -13.21 2.63
CA LEU A 208 6.19 -13.96 3.08
C LEU A 208 6.21 -15.37 2.47
N SER A 209 5.08 -16.07 2.46
CA SER A 209 4.99 -17.40 1.87
C SER A 209 5.32 -17.40 0.37
N ILE A 210 4.91 -16.36 -0.37
CA ILE A 210 5.26 -16.18 -1.78
C ILE A 210 6.76 -15.90 -1.93
N ILE A 211 7.30 -14.98 -1.14
CA ILE A 211 8.73 -14.64 -1.15
C ILE A 211 9.60 -15.87 -0.86
N CYS A 212 9.25 -16.67 0.16
CA CYS A 212 9.96 -17.91 0.50
C CYS A 212 9.96 -18.92 -0.66
N LYS A 213 8.86 -19.01 -1.43
CA LYS A 213 8.81 -19.88 -2.61
C LYS A 213 9.79 -19.43 -3.70
N TYR A 214 9.84 -18.13 -3.98
CA TYR A 214 10.77 -17.58 -4.97
C TYR A 214 12.23 -17.63 -4.50
N MET A 215 12.48 -17.61 -3.20
CA MET A 215 13.80 -17.81 -2.60
C MET A 215 14.22 -19.29 -2.55
N GLY A 216 13.33 -20.24 -2.88
CA GLY A 216 13.62 -21.68 -2.81
C GLY A 216 13.75 -22.23 -1.39
N ILE A 217 13.24 -21.51 -0.37
CA ILE A 217 13.34 -21.89 1.05
C ILE A 217 12.00 -22.34 1.65
N ALA A 218 10.93 -22.36 0.85
CA ALA A 218 9.64 -22.90 1.28
C ALA A 218 9.73 -24.43 1.39
N PRO A 219 9.11 -25.05 2.43
CA PRO A 219 9.08 -26.50 2.54
C PRO A 219 8.35 -27.13 1.36
N PRO A 220 8.70 -28.36 0.97
CA PRO A 220 7.98 -29.09 -0.07
C PRO A 220 6.51 -29.26 0.35
N LYS A 221 5.60 -29.25 -0.63
CA LYS A 221 4.19 -29.51 -0.34
C LYS A 221 4.07 -30.88 0.33
N PRO A 222 3.33 -30.99 1.46
CA PRO A 222 3.06 -32.29 2.04
C PRO A 222 2.35 -33.16 1.01
N ARG A 223 2.89 -34.35 0.77
CA ARG A 223 2.24 -35.40 -0.01
C ARG A 223 1.25 -36.06 0.94
N PHE A 224 -0.04 -35.73 0.80
CA PHE A 224 -1.13 -36.47 1.42
C PHE A 224 -1.67 -37.49 0.42
#